data_AF-A0A849EJW3-F1
#
_entry.id   AF-A0A849EJW3-F1
#
_cell.length_a   1.000
_cell.length_b   1.000
_cell.length_c   1.000
_cell.angle_alpha   90.00
_cell.angle_beta   90.00
_cell.angle_gamma   90.00
#
_symmetry.space_group_name_H-M   'P 1'
#
loop_
_entity.id
_entity.type
_entity.pdbx_description
1 polymer ?
#
loop_
_entity_poly.entity_id
_entity_poly.type
_entity_poly.pdbx_seq_one_letter_code
_entity_poly.pdbx_strand_id
1 'polypeptide(L)'
;MKKFDWKKVGYIFGIVLFFVGTLDPLEGSVLIVFGSVILTFITKRTNDRHKKWFRLNAILIIIGVIFMFYLSSLGGFGGASELSWWWALLILPYPVGWLSQVILLLMRLFEKK
;
A
#
# COMPACT_ATOMS: atom_id res chain seq x y z
N MET A 1 33.54 10.93 -6.81
CA MET A 1 32.33 10.94 -5.94
C MET A 1 31.20 10.20 -6.64
N LYS A 2 30.63 9.13 -6.05
CA LYS A 2 29.39 8.51 -6.58
C LYS A 2 28.28 9.56 -6.52
N LYS A 3 27.64 9.88 -7.66
CA LYS A 3 26.47 10.76 -7.67
C LYS A 3 25.36 10.15 -6.82
N PHE A 4 24.74 10.95 -5.97
CA PHE A 4 23.61 10.54 -5.13
C PHE A 4 22.41 10.18 -6.02
N ASP A 5 22.00 8.91 -6.00
CA ASP A 5 20.81 8.44 -6.71
C ASP A 5 19.59 8.52 -5.78
N TRP A 6 18.99 9.71 -5.74
CA TRP A 6 17.80 9.99 -4.93
C TRP A 6 16.62 9.07 -5.27
N LYS A 7 16.54 8.55 -6.50
CA LYS A 7 15.45 7.65 -6.92
C LYS A 7 15.64 6.29 -6.26
N LYS A 8 16.87 5.77 -6.24
CA LYS A 8 17.18 4.51 -5.55
C LYS A 8 16.93 4.62 -4.04
N VAL A 9 17.35 5.73 -3.43
CA VAL A 9 17.10 5.99 -2.00
C VAL A 9 15.60 6.07 -1.70
N GLY A 10 14.85 6.86 -2.48
CA GLY A 10 13.40 6.98 -2.33
C GLY A 10 12.67 5.64 -2.53
N TYR A 11 13.14 4.81 -3.45
CA TYR A 11 12.58 3.47 -3.67
C TYR A 11 12.78 2.56 -2.46
N ILE A 12 14.01 2.48 -1.92
CA ILE A 12 14.32 1.66 -0.73
C ILE A 12 13.52 2.18 0.47
N PHE A 13 13.49 3.49 0.66
CA PHE A 13 12.73 4.11 1.75
C PHE A 13 11.23 3.77 1.64
N GLY A 14 10.64 3.83 0.44
CA GLY A 14 9.26 3.42 0.20
C GLY A 14 9.01 1.94 0.53
N ILE A 15 9.94 1.04 0.21
CA ILE A 15 9.87 -0.38 0.60
C ILE A 15 9.89 -0.52 2.12
N VAL A 16 10.83 0.15 2.80
CA VAL A 16 10.96 0.07 4.26
C VAL A 16 9.68 0.55 4.94
N LEU A 17 9.15 1.72 4.57
CA LEU A 17 7.88 2.22 5.10
C LEU A 17 6.73 1.23 4.88
N PHE A 18 6.64 0.66 3.67
CA PHE A 18 5.59 -0.28 3.31
C PHE A 18 5.62 -1.55 4.16
N PHE A 19 6.79 -2.09 4.49
CA PHE A 19 6.92 -3.27 5.36
C PHE A 19 6.88 -2.94 6.85
N VAL A 20 7.45 -1.81 7.29
CA VAL A 20 7.34 -1.38 8.70
C VAL A 20 5.88 -1.15 9.08
N GLY A 21 5.06 -0.64 8.15
CA GLY A 21 3.64 -0.48 8.35
C GLY A 21 2.86 -1.78 8.58
N THR A 22 3.44 -2.96 8.35
CA THR A 22 2.75 -4.23 8.65
C THR A 22 2.92 -4.70 10.09
N LEU A 23 3.78 -4.04 10.88
CA LEU A 23 4.00 -4.40 12.28
C LEU A 23 2.78 -4.10 13.15
N ASP A 24 2.02 -3.07 12.76
CA ASP A 24 0.76 -2.70 13.39
C ASP A 24 -0.30 -2.48 12.30
N PRO A 25 -1.32 -3.35 12.17
CA PRO A 25 -2.30 -3.26 11.11
C PRO A 25 -3.11 -1.96 11.10
N LEU A 26 -3.40 -1.36 12.26
CA LEU A 26 -4.25 -0.17 12.34
C LEU A 26 -3.42 1.10 12.08
N GLU A 27 -2.48 1.40 12.97
CA GLU A 27 -1.64 2.59 12.91
C GLU A 27 -0.64 2.50 11.75
N GLY A 28 -0.09 1.31 11.50
CA GLY A 28 0.89 1.07 10.45
C GLY A 28 0.28 1.11 9.04
N SER A 29 -1.03 0.98 8.88
CA SER A 29 -1.71 1.14 7.58
C SER A 29 -1.41 2.50 6.92
N VAL A 30 -1.23 3.55 7.71
CA VAL A 30 -0.82 4.88 7.25
C VAL A 30 0.58 4.83 6.64
N LEU A 31 1.52 4.12 7.28
CA LEU A 31 2.87 3.92 6.74
C LEU A 31 2.84 3.09 5.44
N ILE A 32 1.95 2.10 5.33
CA ILE A 32 1.74 1.33 4.09
C ILE A 32 1.27 2.24 2.96
N VAL A 33 0.31 3.14 3.22
CA VAL A 33 -0.15 4.14 2.26
C VAL A 33 1.02 5.03 1.81
N PHE A 34 1.75 5.61 2.76
CA PHE A 34 2.90 6.48 2.44
C PHE A 34 3.97 5.75 1.63
N GLY A 35 4.35 4.54 2.05
CA GLY A 35 5.29 3.69 1.33
C GLY A 35 4.83 3.41 -0.09
N SER A 36 3.56 3.02 -0.27
CA SER A 36 2.99 2.72 -1.58
C SER A 36 2.92 3.95 -2.51
N VAL A 37 2.59 5.13 -1.97
CA VAL A 37 2.58 6.39 -2.73
C VAL A 37 4.00 6.77 -3.17
N ILE A 38 4.99 6.65 -2.29
CA ILE A 38 6.40 6.89 -2.64
C ILE A 38 6.85 5.94 -3.74
N LEU A 39 6.58 4.64 -3.60
CA LEU A 39 6.91 3.63 -4.62
C LEU A 39 6.26 3.95 -5.97
N THR A 40 5.00 4.35 -5.97
CA THR A 40 4.27 4.79 -7.18
C THR A 40 4.91 6.02 -7.81
N PHE A 41 5.30 7.01 -7.00
CA PHE A 41 5.94 8.23 -7.49
C PHE A 41 7.30 7.94 -8.12
N ILE A 42 8.14 7.15 -7.44
CA ILE A 42 9.48 6.81 -7.92
C ILE A 42 9.40 5.96 -9.19
N THR A 43 8.57 4.92 -9.22
CA THR A 43 8.41 4.04 -10.39
C THR A 43 7.86 4.79 -11.61
N LYS A 44 6.99 5.77 -11.41
CA LYS A 44 6.56 6.69 -12.48
C LYS A 44 7.72 7.54 -13.02
N ARG A 45 8.61 8.04 -12.15
CA ARG A 45 9.78 8.86 -12.51
C ARG A 45 10.94 8.07 -13.12
N THR A 46 11.01 6.76 -12.90
CA THR A 46 11.99 5.86 -13.55
C THR A 46 11.43 5.20 -14.82
N ASN A 47 10.20 5.53 -15.22
CA ASN A 47 9.48 4.92 -16.34
C ASN A 47 9.44 3.39 -16.27
N ASP A 48 9.21 2.84 -15.06
CA ASP A 48 9.18 1.41 -14.83
C ASP A 48 8.04 0.72 -15.62
N ARG A 49 8.30 -0.50 -16.12
CA ARG A 49 7.32 -1.32 -16.82
C ARG A 49 6.05 -1.55 -15.98
N HIS A 50 6.21 -1.68 -14.66
CA HIS A 50 5.14 -1.99 -13.72
C HIS A 50 4.45 -0.76 -13.11
N LYS A 51 4.77 0.47 -13.57
CA LYS A 51 4.23 1.72 -12.99
C LYS A 51 2.70 1.77 -12.89
N LYS A 52 1.98 1.10 -13.81
CA LYS A 52 0.50 1.02 -13.77
C LYS A 52 0.01 0.19 -12.58
N TRP A 53 0.69 -0.92 -12.30
CA TRP A 53 0.37 -1.82 -11.18
C TRP A 53 0.68 -1.18 -9.83
N PHE A 54 1.82 -0.52 -9.67
CA PHE A 54 2.12 0.25 -8.45
C PHE A 54 1.03 1.30 -8.16
N ARG A 55 0.60 2.03 -9.19
CA ARG A 55 -0.47 3.03 -9.05
C ARG A 55 -1.82 2.40 -8.67
N LEU A 56 -2.20 1.30 -9.31
CA LEU A 56 -3.44 0.59 -8.98
C LEU A 56 -3.43 0.13 -7.53
N ASN A 57 -2.34 -0.48 -7.09
CA ASN A 57 -2.18 -0.99 -5.73
C ASN A 57 -2.23 0.15 -4.70
N ALA A 58 -1.57 1.28 -4.97
CA ALA A 58 -1.67 2.46 -4.12
C ALA A 58 -3.12 2.96 -3.97
N ILE A 59 -3.89 3.01 -5.07
CA ILE A 59 -5.30 3.42 -5.04
C ILE A 59 -6.13 2.44 -4.21
N LEU A 60 -5.95 1.14 -4.42
CA LEU A 60 -6.66 0.10 -3.66
C LEU A 60 -6.36 0.19 -2.16
N ILE A 61 -5.09 0.35 -1.80
CA ILE A 61 -4.64 0.53 -0.41
C ILE A 61 -5.28 1.78 0.20
N ILE A 62 -5.20 2.94 -0.48
CA ILE A 62 -5.78 4.19 0.00
C ILE A 62 -7.28 4.05 0.26
N ILE A 63 -8.03 3.51 -0.71
CA ILE A 63 -9.47 3.35 -0.60
C ILE A 63 -9.82 2.42 0.56
N GLY A 64 -9.18 1.25 0.64
CA GLY A 64 -9.46 0.29 1.70
C GLY A 64 -9.09 0.81 3.09
N VAL A 65 -7.99 1.57 3.22
CA VAL A 65 -7.60 2.22 4.48
C VAL A 65 -8.61 3.31 4.86
N ILE A 66 -9.07 4.14 3.93
CA ILE A 66 -10.12 5.14 4.20
C ILE A 66 -11.38 4.47 4.74
N PHE A 67 -11.85 3.41 4.10
CA PHE A 67 -13.02 2.68 4.58
C PHE A 67 -12.80 1.98 5.92
N MET A 68 -11.60 1.44 6.16
CA MET A 68 -11.24 0.86 7.45
C MET A 68 -11.36 1.88 8.59
N PHE A 69 -10.77 3.07 8.42
CA PHE A 69 -10.87 4.14 9.42
C PHE A 69 -12.30 4.68 9.56
N TYR A 70 -13.00 4.86 8.44
CA TYR A 70 -14.39 5.33 8.45
C TYR A 70 -15.32 4.36 9.22
N LEU A 71 -15.26 3.06 8.90
CA LEU A 71 -16.06 2.06 9.60
C LEU A 71 -15.67 1.92 11.06
N SER A 72 -14.38 2.03 11.38
CA SER A 72 -13.90 2.07 12.77
C SER A 72 -14.47 3.28 13.54
N SER A 73 -14.55 4.46 12.91
CA SER A 73 -15.14 5.65 13.54
C SER A 73 -16.64 5.54 13.80
N LEU A 74 -17.35 4.68 13.07
CA LEU A 74 -18.78 4.40 13.27
C LEU A 74 -19.03 3.33 14.35
N GLY A 75 -17.99 2.88 15.06
CA GLY A 75 -18.09 1.81 16.07
C GLY A 75 -17.90 0.40 15.49
N GLY A 76 -17.42 0.28 14.25
CA GLY A 76 -17.16 -1.00 13.59
C GLY A 76 -18.37 -1.59 12.89
N PHE A 77 -18.31 -2.88 12.54
CA PHE A 77 -19.36 -3.62 11.84
C PHE A 77 -19.50 -5.03 12.44
N GLY A 78 -20.71 -5.58 12.35
CA GLY A 78 -21.06 -6.89 12.90
C GLY A 78 -21.35 -6.88 14.41
N GLY A 79 -21.90 -7.98 14.90
CA GLY A 79 -22.22 -8.16 16.32
C GLY A 79 -23.27 -7.15 16.81
N ALA A 80 -22.87 -6.29 17.76
CA ALA A 80 -23.71 -5.25 18.35
C ALA A 80 -23.67 -3.90 17.61
N SER A 81 -22.90 -3.78 16.51
CA SER A 81 -22.88 -2.58 15.67
C SER A 81 -24.17 -2.47 14.83
N GLU A 82 -24.56 -1.23 14.50
CA GLU A 82 -25.65 -0.93 13.57
C GLU A 82 -25.32 -1.38 12.13
N LEU A 83 -24.05 -1.54 11.80
CA LEU A 83 -23.59 -1.93 10.46
C LEU A 83 -23.44 -3.45 10.33
N SER A 84 -24.00 -4.01 9.26
CA SER A 84 -23.90 -5.45 8.97
C SER A 84 -22.50 -5.86 8.49
N TRP A 85 -22.23 -7.17 8.50
CA TRP A 85 -20.95 -7.74 8.02
C TRP A 85 -20.61 -7.42 6.57
N TRP A 86 -21.59 -7.08 5.73
CA TRP A 86 -21.36 -6.75 4.32
C TRP A 86 -20.51 -5.49 4.13
N TRP A 87 -20.53 -4.57 5.10
CA TRP A 87 -19.69 -3.38 5.08
C TRP A 87 -18.19 -3.71 5.13
N ALA A 88 -17.81 -4.87 5.66
CA ALA A 88 -16.42 -5.36 5.66
C ALA A 88 -15.86 -5.51 4.24
N LEU A 89 -16.69 -5.74 3.22
CA LEU A 89 -16.25 -5.84 1.83
C LEU A 89 -15.59 -4.55 1.32
N LEU A 90 -15.95 -3.39 1.88
CA LEU A 90 -15.33 -2.11 1.51
C LEU A 90 -13.88 -1.99 1.98
N ILE A 91 -13.46 -2.82 2.94
CA ILE A 91 -12.06 -2.89 3.42
C ILE A 91 -11.22 -3.76 2.50
N LEU A 92 -11.82 -4.71 1.78
CA LEU A 92 -11.13 -5.70 0.92
C LEU A 92 -10.12 -5.11 -0.10
N PRO A 93 -10.31 -3.92 -0.68
CA PRO A 93 -9.28 -3.27 -1.49
C PRO A 93 -7.92 -3.14 -0.79
N TYR A 94 -7.89 -2.92 0.53
CA TYR A 94 -6.63 -2.76 1.28
C TYR A 94 -5.74 -4.01 1.25
N PRO A 95 -6.19 -5.20 1.74
CA PRO A 95 -5.38 -6.41 1.69
C PRO A 95 -5.08 -6.84 0.26
N VAL A 96 -6.00 -6.63 -0.70
CA VAL A 96 -5.76 -6.95 -2.11
C VAL A 96 -4.64 -6.09 -2.69
N GLY A 97 -4.69 -4.78 -2.48
CA GLY A 97 -3.66 -3.86 -2.95
C GLY A 97 -2.31 -4.12 -2.29
N TRP A 98 -2.30 -4.41 -0.98
CA TRP A 98 -1.09 -4.77 -0.25
C TRP A 98 -0.44 -6.06 -0.76
N LEU A 99 -1.19 -7.17 -0.83
CA LEU A 99 -0.67 -8.45 -1.31
C LEU A 99 -0.21 -8.38 -2.77
N SER A 100 -0.99 -7.72 -3.64
CA SER A 100 -0.59 -7.51 -5.03
C SER A 100 0.72 -6.72 -5.13
N GLN A 101 0.93 -5.73 -4.25
CA GLN A 101 2.16 -4.95 -4.25
C GLN A 101 3.36 -5.74 -3.72
N VAL A 102 3.18 -6.60 -2.71
CA VAL A 102 4.22 -7.55 -2.29
C VAL A 102 4.62 -8.46 -3.45
N ILE A 103 3.65 -9.06 -4.15
CA ILE A 103 3.90 -9.89 -5.33
C ILE A 103 4.67 -9.11 -6.40
N LEU A 104 4.27 -7.87 -6.67
CA LEU A 104 4.93 -7.03 -7.66
C LEU A 104 6.38 -6.70 -7.30
N LEU A 105 6.66 -6.44 -6.02
CA LEU A 105 8.01 -6.22 -5.51
C LEU A 105 8.88 -7.47 -5.66
N LEU A 106 8.32 -8.65 -5.39
CA LEU A 106 9.00 -9.93 -5.58
C LEU A 106 9.25 -10.21 -7.07
N MET A 107 8.25 -10.04 -7.94
CA MET A 107 8.43 -10.21 -9.39
C MET A 107 9.55 -9.32 -9.93
N ARG A 108 9.60 -8.07 -9.49
CA ARG A 108 10.66 -7.12 -9.89
C ARG A 108 12.04 -7.53 -9.37
N LEU A 109 12.12 -8.24 -8.25
CA LEU A 109 13.38 -8.77 -7.72
C LEU A 109 13.91 -9.93 -8.59
N PHE A 110 13.02 -10.75 -9.13
CA PHE A 110 13.37 -11.93 -9.92
C PHE A 110 13.47 -11.70 -11.43
N GLU A 111 12.82 -10.65 -11.96
CA GLU A 111 13.11 -10.18 -13.31
C GLU A 111 14.54 -9.63 -13.36
N LYS A 112 15.49 -10.50 -13.71
CA LYS A 112 16.83 -10.08 -14.14
C LYS A 112 16.66 -9.13 -15.33
N LYS A 113 17.26 -7.95 -15.21
CA LYS A 113 17.47 -7.03 -16.35
C LYS A 113 18.22 -7.73 -17.47
#